data_AF-A0A929DXL6-F1
#
_entry.id   AF-A0A929DXL6-F1
#
_cell.length_a   1.000
_cell.length_b   1.000
_cell.length_c   1.000
_cell.angle_alpha   90.00
_cell.angle_beta   90.00
_cell.angle_gamma   90.00
#
_symmetry.space_group_name_H-M   'P 1'
#
loop_
_entity.id
_entity.type
_entity.pdbx_description
1 polymer ?
#
loop_
_entity_poly.entity_id
_entity_poly.type
_entity_poly.pdbx_seq_one_letter_code
_entity_poly.pdbx_strand_id
1 'polypeptide(L)'
;LGLSATAYRRADDLTRLIYLYMGDRSHQVDPKKLTETGAVLKPEFIQQQTDFAYGFRGNYHHLMAALTKNPARNQQIVEDIATESGRSEGTILVVSDRVAHCLKLADMLEEKGLEASVLTGRLNAAERAAIVESVHNGRVKILISTLQLVGEGFDAAGLTTLFLTTPIKFTGRLRQVIGRILRPASGKQPKVIDYVDGQVGVLKNSARIRRQAYEMDRD
;
A
#
# COMPACT_ATOMS: atom_id res chain seq x y z
N LEU A 1 19.55 21.92 3.58
CA LEU A 1 18.84 20.95 4.46
C LEU A 1 18.19 19.89 3.59
N GLY A 2 18.56 18.62 3.77
CA GLY A 2 17.91 17.49 3.11
C GLY A 2 16.99 16.77 4.10
N LEU A 3 15.72 16.56 3.73
CA LEU A 3 14.76 15.80 4.53
C LEU A 3 14.40 14.52 3.78
N SER A 4 14.52 13.37 4.45
CA SER A 4 14.11 12.08 3.87
C SER A 4 13.48 11.20 4.95
N ALA A 5 12.30 10.67 4.64
CA ALA A 5 11.63 9.68 5.49
C ALA A 5 12.24 8.27 5.36
N THR A 6 13.02 8.02 4.30
CA THR A 6 13.68 6.74 4.05
C THR A 6 15.11 7.00 3.59
N ALA A 7 16.06 6.99 4.53
CA ALA A 7 17.47 7.22 4.23
C ALA A 7 18.16 6.04 3.52
N TYR A 8 17.50 4.88 3.43
CA TYR A 8 18.08 3.65 2.89
C TYR A 8 17.51 3.34 1.50
N ARG A 9 18.33 3.43 0.45
CA ARG A 9 18.01 2.90 -0.88
C ARG A 9 18.86 1.65 -1.11
N ARG A 10 18.23 0.46 -1.09
CA ARG A 10 18.86 -0.79 -1.55
C ARG A 10 18.89 -0.82 -3.07
N ALA A 11 19.69 0.06 -3.65
CA ALA A 11 20.18 0.01 -5.01
C ALA A 11 21.35 1.01 -5.04
N ASP A 12 22.56 0.44 -5.01
CA ASP A 12 23.83 1.06 -5.35
C ASP A 12 24.53 1.86 -4.24
N ASP A 13 25.87 1.75 -4.22
CA ASP A 13 26.84 2.48 -3.37
C ASP A 13 26.72 4.02 -3.47
N LEU A 14 25.77 4.51 -4.27
CA LEU A 14 25.46 5.92 -4.50
C LEU A 14 24.82 6.61 -3.29
N THR A 15 24.36 5.87 -2.27
CA THR A 15 23.88 6.48 -1.01
C THR A 15 24.99 7.30 -0.34
N ARG A 16 26.27 6.92 -0.50
CA ARG A 16 27.41 7.70 0.01
C ARG A 16 27.55 9.07 -0.65
N LEU A 17 27.21 9.21 -1.93
CA LEU A 17 27.28 10.49 -2.65
C LEU A 17 26.31 11.52 -2.09
N ILE A 18 25.14 11.08 -1.61
CA ILE A 18 24.16 11.97 -0.97
C ILE A 18 24.77 12.58 0.30
N TYR A 19 25.41 11.76 1.15
CA TYR A 19 26.07 12.25 2.36
C TYR A 19 27.31 13.11 2.04
N LEU A 20 28.05 12.79 0.97
CA LEU A 20 29.19 13.59 0.53
C LEU A 20 28.77 15.03 0.15
N TYR A 21 27.58 15.18 -0.45
CA TYR A 21 27.08 16.47 -0.94
C TYR A 21 26.20 17.21 0.08
N MET A 22 25.47 16.47 0.92
CA MET A 22 24.52 17.04 1.90
C MET A 22 25.09 17.13 3.32
N GLY A 23 26.24 16.52 3.57
CA GLY A 23 26.81 16.33 4.90
C GLY A 23 26.28 15.08 5.60
N ASP A 24 26.93 14.72 6.71
CA ASP A 24 26.51 13.61 7.55
C ASP A 24 25.09 13.83 8.10
N ARG A 25 24.41 12.71 8.37
CA ARG A 25 23.06 12.73 8.91
C ARG A 25 23.06 13.40 10.29
N SER A 26 22.55 14.63 10.37
CA SER A 26 22.56 15.42 11.61
C SER A 26 21.55 14.93 12.66
N HIS A 27 20.41 14.37 12.23
CA HIS A 27 19.36 13.92 13.14
C HIS A 27 18.59 12.73 12.55
N GLN A 28 18.32 11.72 13.38
CA GLN A 28 17.39 10.64 13.08
C GLN A 28 16.35 10.63 14.19
N VAL A 29 15.08 10.77 13.82
CA VAL A 29 13.99 10.61 14.77
C VAL A 29 13.75 9.12 14.98
N ASP A 30 13.79 8.68 16.23
CA ASP A 30 13.52 7.30 16.63
C ASP A 30 12.02 7.01 16.53
N PRO A 31 11.58 6.02 15.73
CA PRO A 31 10.18 5.60 15.65
C PRO A 31 9.57 5.27 17.02
N LYS A 32 10.36 4.77 17.98
CA LYS A 32 9.89 4.43 19.33
C LYS A 32 9.48 5.67 20.12
N LYS A 33 10.29 6.74 20.07
CA LYS A 33 9.95 8.03 20.69
C LYS A 33 8.70 8.69 20.09
N LEU A 34 8.45 8.49 18.79
CA LEU A 34 7.24 8.99 18.11
C LEU A 34 5.98 8.19 18.50
N THR A 35 6.15 6.91 18.83
CA THR A 35 5.04 6.06 19.26
C THR A 35 4.68 6.29 20.73
N GLU A 36 5.68 6.50 21.59
CA GLU A 36 5.51 6.80 23.03
C GLU A 36 4.89 8.18 23.27
N THR A 37 5.11 9.14 22.37
CA THR A 37 4.50 10.47 22.42
C THR A 37 3.09 10.53 21.81
N GLY A 38 2.59 9.41 21.26
CA GLY A 38 1.29 9.36 20.56
C GLY A 38 1.27 10.04 19.18
N ALA A 39 2.44 10.45 18.67
CA ALA A 39 2.57 11.13 17.38
C ALA A 39 2.45 10.18 16.17
N VAL A 40 2.51 8.86 16.39
CA VAL A 40 2.34 7.82 15.36
C VAL A 40 1.56 6.63 15.93
N LEU A 41 0.52 6.20 15.20
CA LEU A 41 -0.29 5.03 15.56
C LEU A 41 0.40 3.72 15.14
N LYS A 42 0.31 2.66 15.94
CA LYS A 42 0.75 1.31 15.54
C LYS A 42 -0.31 0.67 14.65
N PRO A 43 0.00 0.26 13.41
CA PRO A 43 -0.97 -0.44 12.58
C PRO A 43 -1.11 -1.91 13.01
N GLU A 44 -2.30 -2.43 12.84
CA GLU A 44 -2.53 -3.87 12.80
C GLU A 44 -2.07 -4.40 11.43
N PHE A 45 -1.07 -5.28 11.42
CA PHE A 45 -0.59 -5.94 10.21
C PHE A 45 -1.20 -7.34 10.13
N ILE A 46 -1.98 -7.59 9.07
CA ILE A 46 -2.68 -8.84 8.85
C ILE A 46 -2.18 -9.44 7.53
N GLN A 47 -1.67 -10.67 7.55
CA GLN A 47 -1.33 -11.39 6.32
C GLN A 47 -2.41 -12.40 5.97
N GLN A 48 -3.21 -12.05 4.97
CA GLN A 48 -4.33 -12.87 4.51
C GLN A 48 -3.84 -13.91 3.51
N GLN A 49 -3.98 -15.19 3.83
CA GLN A 49 -3.62 -16.26 2.89
C GLN A 49 -4.68 -16.37 1.79
N THR A 50 -4.22 -16.71 0.58
CA THR A 50 -5.07 -17.06 -0.55
C THR A 50 -4.77 -18.49 -0.97
N ASP A 51 -5.76 -19.14 -1.57
CA ASP A 51 -5.59 -20.47 -2.19
C ASP A 51 -5.06 -20.39 -3.63
N PHE A 52 -4.51 -19.24 -4.04
CA PHE A 52 -3.98 -19.08 -5.38
C PHE A 52 -2.77 -20.00 -5.61
N ALA A 53 -2.95 -20.93 -6.55
CA ALA A 53 -1.91 -21.84 -7.03
C ALA A 53 -1.53 -21.52 -8.47
N TYR A 54 -0.25 -21.61 -8.79
CA TYR A 54 0.25 -21.45 -10.16
C TYR A 54 1.56 -22.22 -10.37
N GLY A 55 1.62 -23.02 -11.42
CA GLY A 55 2.83 -23.74 -11.84
C GLY A 55 3.88 -22.79 -12.42
N PHE A 56 4.65 -22.12 -11.57
CA PHE A 56 5.62 -21.12 -11.99
C PHE A 56 6.81 -21.75 -12.74
N ARG A 57 7.00 -21.35 -14.00
CA ARG A 57 8.08 -21.79 -14.89
C ARG A 57 8.98 -20.64 -15.35
N GLY A 58 9.27 -19.70 -14.45
CA GLY A 58 10.16 -18.56 -14.72
C GLY A 58 9.50 -17.32 -15.36
N ASN A 59 8.30 -17.42 -15.92
CA ASN A 59 7.60 -16.28 -16.52
C ASN A 59 6.76 -15.52 -15.48
N TYR A 60 7.34 -14.47 -14.90
CA TYR A 60 6.66 -13.62 -13.91
C TYR A 60 5.49 -12.83 -14.50
N HIS A 61 5.53 -12.48 -15.78
CA HIS A 61 4.44 -11.76 -16.44
C HIS A 61 3.15 -12.60 -16.48
N HIS A 62 3.27 -13.87 -16.89
CA HIS A 62 2.13 -14.80 -16.90
C HIS A 62 1.62 -15.11 -15.50
N LEU A 63 2.52 -15.25 -14.51
CA LEU A 63 2.14 -15.41 -13.12
C LEU A 63 1.28 -14.23 -12.63
N MET A 64 1.70 -12.99 -12.88
CA MET A 64 0.94 -11.80 -12.46
C MET A 64 -0.40 -11.68 -13.21
N ALA A 65 -0.42 -12.03 -14.50
CA ALA A 65 -1.66 -12.04 -15.27
C ALA A 65 -2.66 -13.10 -14.74
N ALA A 66 -2.18 -14.29 -14.37
CA ALA A 66 -3.01 -15.34 -13.77
C ALA A 66 -3.48 -14.95 -12.37
N LEU A 67 -2.59 -14.38 -11.55
CA LEU A 67 -2.89 -13.92 -10.18
C LEU A 67 -4.03 -12.91 -10.16
N THR A 68 -3.90 -11.86 -10.97
CA THR A 68 -4.85 -10.74 -11.02
C THR A 68 -6.17 -11.06 -11.71
N LYS A 69 -6.24 -12.19 -12.43
CA LYS A 69 -7.46 -12.71 -13.07
C LYS A 69 -8.10 -13.85 -12.30
N ASN A 70 -7.52 -14.28 -11.18
CA ASN A 70 -8.06 -15.40 -10.42
C ASN A 70 -9.39 -15.00 -9.74
N PRO A 71 -10.52 -15.61 -10.11
CA PRO A 71 -11.83 -15.18 -9.61
C PRO A 71 -11.99 -15.37 -8.11
N ALA A 72 -11.59 -16.53 -7.57
CA ALA A 72 -11.72 -16.84 -6.15
C ALA A 72 -10.92 -15.86 -5.27
N ARG A 73 -9.69 -15.54 -5.70
CA ARG A 73 -8.84 -14.57 -5.02
C ARG A 73 -9.41 -13.16 -5.06
N ASN A 74 -9.90 -12.71 -6.22
CA ASN A 74 -10.47 -11.38 -6.34
C ASN A 74 -11.78 -11.27 -5.57
N GLN A 75 -12.57 -12.34 -5.52
CA GLN A 75 -13.78 -12.41 -4.71
C GLN A 75 -13.46 -12.25 -3.22
N GLN A 76 -12.47 -13.00 -2.72
CA GLN A 76 -11.98 -12.86 -1.35
C GLN A 76 -11.56 -11.41 -1.06
N ILE A 77 -10.78 -10.81 -1.95
CA ILE A 77 -10.32 -9.42 -1.80
C ILE A 77 -11.48 -8.45 -1.65
N VAL A 78 -12.48 -8.57 -2.53
CA VAL A 78 -13.64 -7.69 -2.56
C VAL A 78 -14.53 -7.90 -1.34
N GLU A 79 -14.69 -9.13 -0.86
CA GLU A 79 -15.44 -9.43 0.36
C GLU A 79 -14.78 -8.85 1.62
N ASP A 80 -13.45 -8.96 1.72
CA ASP A 80 -12.68 -8.38 2.81
C ASP A 80 -12.75 -6.84 2.78
N ILE A 81 -12.66 -6.22 1.59
CA ILE A 81 -12.82 -4.77 1.42
C ILE A 81 -14.24 -4.35 1.83
N ALA A 82 -15.27 -5.07 1.38
CA ALA A 82 -16.66 -4.78 1.73
C ALA A 82 -16.86 -4.82 3.25
N THR A 83 -16.35 -5.86 3.91
CA THR A 83 -16.41 -6.02 5.36
C THR A 83 -15.73 -4.87 6.10
N GLU A 84 -14.51 -4.50 5.68
CA GLU A 84 -13.78 -3.40 6.34
C GLU A 84 -14.40 -2.03 6.02
N SER A 85 -15.04 -1.86 4.87
CA SER A 85 -15.70 -0.59 4.49
C SER A 85 -16.87 -0.22 5.42
N GLY A 86 -17.57 -1.23 5.95
CA GLY A 86 -18.64 -1.05 6.94
C GLY A 86 -18.15 -0.78 8.37
N ARG A 87 -16.87 -1.02 8.67
CA ARG A 87 -16.27 -0.86 10.00
C ARG A 87 -15.38 0.38 10.12
N SER A 88 -14.69 0.71 9.04
CA SER A 88 -13.75 1.82 9.00
C SER A 88 -14.50 3.13 8.84
N GLU A 89 -14.13 4.19 9.54
CA GLU A 89 -14.70 5.52 9.34
C GLU A 89 -13.97 6.34 8.25
N GLY A 90 -12.71 6.01 7.95
CA GLY A 90 -11.90 6.69 6.94
C GLY A 90 -11.89 6.03 5.57
N THR A 91 -10.93 6.45 4.74
CA THR A 91 -10.72 5.94 3.38
C THR A 91 -9.88 4.67 3.38
N ILE A 92 -10.39 3.63 2.72
CA ILE A 92 -9.68 2.40 2.44
C ILE A 92 -8.86 2.58 1.16
N LEU A 93 -7.57 2.32 1.25
CA LEU A 93 -6.67 2.29 0.11
C LEU A 93 -6.43 0.86 -0.36
N VAL A 94 -6.80 0.57 -1.61
CA VAL A 94 -6.55 -0.71 -2.26
C VAL A 94 -5.45 -0.53 -3.29
N VAL A 95 -4.35 -1.25 -3.14
CA VAL A 95 -3.19 -1.13 -4.03
C VAL A 95 -3.03 -2.37 -4.88
N SER A 96 -2.88 -2.15 -6.19
CA SER A 96 -2.41 -3.16 -7.14
C SER A 96 -1.32 -2.57 -8.05
N ASP A 97 -0.38 -3.39 -8.53
CA ASP A 97 0.62 -2.99 -9.51
C ASP A 97 0.10 -2.98 -10.97
N ARG A 98 -1.14 -3.44 -11.21
CA ARG A 98 -1.73 -3.56 -12.56
C ARG A 98 -3.00 -2.72 -12.67
N VAL A 99 -3.02 -1.77 -13.60
CA VAL A 99 -4.21 -0.94 -13.88
C VAL A 99 -5.45 -1.79 -14.22
N ALA A 100 -5.28 -2.84 -15.01
CA ALA A 100 -6.39 -3.74 -15.35
C ALA A 100 -6.99 -4.45 -14.12
N HIS A 101 -6.16 -4.74 -13.11
CA HIS A 101 -6.64 -5.33 -11.87
C HIS A 101 -7.33 -4.30 -10.99
N CYS A 102 -6.82 -3.05 -10.94
CA CYS A 102 -7.52 -1.96 -10.25
C CYS A 102 -8.94 -1.77 -10.80
N LEU A 103 -9.10 -1.74 -12.13
CA LEU A 103 -10.40 -1.63 -12.78
C LEU A 103 -11.29 -2.83 -12.46
N LYS A 104 -10.75 -4.06 -12.57
CA LYS A 104 -11.52 -5.26 -12.25
C LYS A 104 -12.04 -5.29 -10.81
N LEU A 105 -11.23 -4.86 -9.84
CA LEU A 105 -11.65 -4.77 -8.44
C LEU A 105 -12.71 -3.66 -8.25
N ALA A 106 -12.60 -2.54 -8.98
CA ALA A 106 -13.61 -1.48 -8.95
C ALA A 106 -14.96 -2.00 -9.47
N ASP A 107 -14.97 -2.66 -10.62
CA ASP A 107 -16.18 -3.24 -11.22
C ASP A 107 -16.85 -4.23 -10.25
N MET A 108 -16.06 -5.11 -9.61
CA MET A 108 -16.58 -6.09 -8.64
C MET A 108 -17.10 -5.46 -7.34
N LEU A 109 -16.57 -4.30 -6.93
CA LEU A 109 -17.08 -3.53 -5.80
C LEU A 109 -18.38 -2.82 -6.18
N GLU A 110 -18.47 -2.26 -7.38
CA GLU A 110 -19.67 -1.62 -7.91
C GLU A 110 -20.82 -2.62 -8.05
N GLU A 111 -20.55 -3.84 -8.52
CA GLU A 111 -21.52 -4.96 -8.54
C GLU A 111 -22.09 -5.29 -7.14
N LYS A 112 -21.36 -4.96 -6.06
CA LYS A 112 -21.82 -5.10 -4.68
C LYS A 112 -22.46 -3.82 -4.11
N GLY A 113 -22.61 -2.77 -4.91
CA GLY A 113 -23.14 -1.47 -4.48
C GLY A 113 -22.14 -0.62 -3.68
N LEU A 114 -20.84 -0.89 -3.80
CA LEU A 114 -19.78 -0.12 -3.15
C LEU A 114 -19.07 0.78 -4.16
N GLU A 115 -19.18 2.08 -3.96
CA GLU A 115 -18.50 3.06 -4.82
C GLU A 115 -16.99 3.10 -4.53
N ALA A 116 -16.18 2.93 -5.57
CA ALA A 116 -14.73 2.99 -5.50
C ALA A 116 -14.16 3.96 -6.53
N SER A 117 -13.34 4.91 -6.08
CA SER A 117 -12.58 5.80 -6.97
C SER A 117 -11.30 5.11 -7.43
N VAL A 118 -10.96 5.20 -8.71
CA VAL A 118 -9.77 4.56 -9.29
C VAL A 118 -8.73 5.60 -9.69
N LEU A 119 -7.60 5.65 -8.97
CA LEU A 119 -6.47 6.53 -9.25
C LEU A 119 -5.35 5.78 -9.98
N THR A 120 -5.28 5.91 -11.30
CA THR A 120 -4.25 5.24 -12.12
C THR A 120 -3.56 6.20 -13.09
N GLY A 121 -2.44 5.76 -13.66
CA GLY A 121 -1.63 6.60 -14.56
C GLY A 121 -2.30 6.94 -15.89
N ARG A 122 -3.50 6.39 -16.14
CA ARG A 122 -4.32 6.70 -17.32
C ARG A 122 -5.07 8.02 -17.20
N LEU A 123 -5.27 8.51 -15.98
CA LEU A 123 -5.97 9.76 -15.72
C LEU A 123 -5.09 10.96 -16.06
N ASN A 124 -5.70 12.02 -16.58
CA ASN A 124 -5.03 13.30 -16.80
C ASN A 124 -4.82 14.05 -15.48
N ALA A 125 -4.11 15.18 -15.51
CA ALA A 125 -3.77 15.92 -14.30
C ALA A 125 -4.99 16.46 -13.54
N ALA A 126 -6.02 16.93 -14.25
CA ALA A 126 -7.23 17.48 -13.66
C ALA A 126 -8.08 16.38 -12.98
N GLU A 127 -8.25 15.24 -13.63
CA GLU A 127 -8.96 14.08 -13.07
C GLU A 127 -8.28 13.56 -11.80
N ARG A 128 -6.94 13.45 -11.82
CA ARG A 128 -6.17 13.06 -10.63
C ARG A 128 -6.37 14.06 -9.50
N ALA A 129 -6.31 15.36 -9.78
CA ALA A 129 -6.49 16.40 -8.76
C ALA A 129 -7.89 16.32 -8.14
N ALA A 130 -8.94 16.12 -8.94
CA ALA A 130 -10.32 16.00 -8.46
C ALA A 130 -10.53 14.78 -7.54
N ILE A 131 -9.95 13.63 -7.87
CA ILE A 131 -9.99 12.43 -7.01
C ILE A 131 -9.26 12.70 -5.70
N VAL A 132 -8.05 13.27 -5.77
CA VAL A 132 -7.26 13.60 -4.57
C VAL A 132 -8.01 14.56 -3.65
N GLU A 133 -8.61 15.61 -4.22
CA GLU A 133 -9.45 16.55 -3.47
C GLU A 133 -10.67 15.86 -2.84
N SER A 134 -11.32 14.94 -3.57
CA SER A 134 -12.45 14.17 -3.04
C SER A 134 -12.05 13.26 -1.89
N VAL A 135 -10.85 12.68 -1.93
CA VAL A 135 -10.26 11.92 -0.82
C VAL A 135 -9.98 12.85 0.37
N HIS A 136 -9.38 14.02 0.16
CA HIS A 136 -9.11 14.98 1.23
C HIS A 136 -10.39 15.48 1.92
N ASN A 137 -11.47 15.65 1.15
CA ASN A 137 -12.77 16.07 1.67
C ASN A 137 -13.58 14.91 2.27
N GLY A 138 -13.01 13.70 2.39
CA GLY A 138 -13.68 12.55 2.99
C GLY A 138 -14.83 11.98 2.16
N ARG A 139 -14.93 12.35 0.87
CA ARG A 139 -15.99 11.89 -0.05
C ARG A 139 -15.70 10.53 -0.67
N VAL A 140 -14.47 10.03 -0.54
CA VAL A 140 -14.05 8.74 -1.10
C VAL A 140 -13.88 7.72 0.01
N LYS A 141 -14.74 6.70 0.02
CA LYS A 141 -14.65 5.60 0.98
C LYS A 141 -13.61 4.56 0.59
N ILE A 142 -13.55 4.21 -0.69
CA ILE A 142 -12.63 3.23 -1.25
C ILE A 142 -11.87 3.88 -2.38
N LEU A 143 -10.55 3.92 -2.25
CA LEU A 143 -9.63 4.39 -3.27
C LEU A 143 -8.79 3.22 -3.77
N ILE A 144 -8.90 2.89 -5.05
CA ILE A 144 -8.07 1.87 -5.71
C ILE A 144 -6.99 2.58 -6.51
N SER A 145 -5.72 2.24 -6.28
CA SER A 145 -4.61 2.93 -6.94
C SER A 145 -3.46 2.01 -7.29
N THR A 146 -2.67 2.42 -8.28
CA THR A 146 -1.32 1.87 -8.41
C THR A 146 -0.40 2.45 -7.35
N LEU A 147 0.53 1.64 -6.83
CA LEU A 147 1.43 2.06 -5.73
C LEU A 147 2.23 3.32 -6.09
N GLN A 148 2.61 3.48 -7.36
CA GLN A 148 3.38 4.62 -7.85
C GLN A 148 2.67 5.95 -7.58
N LEU A 149 1.34 6.00 -7.72
CA LEU A 149 0.57 7.24 -7.57
C LEU A 149 0.22 7.56 -6.13
N VAL A 150 0.23 6.57 -5.24
CA VAL A 150 0.12 6.80 -3.80
C VAL A 150 1.48 7.16 -3.17
N GLY A 151 2.46 7.56 -3.99
CA GLY A 151 3.77 8.00 -3.51
C GLY A 151 3.88 9.52 -3.38
N GLU A 152 5.05 10.08 -3.68
CA GLU A 152 5.40 11.51 -3.55
C GLU A 152 4.22 12.44 -3.89
N GLY A 153 3.79 13.24 -2.89
CA GLY A 153 2.71 14.23 -3.03
C GLY A 153 1.28 13.80 -2.61
N PHE A 154 0.96 12.51 -2.48
CA PHE A 154 -0.38 12.06 -2.05
C PHE A 154 -0.53 12.06 -0.52
N ASP A 155 -1.11 13.12 0.06
CA ASP A 155 -1.24 13.27 1.52
C ASP A 155 -2.69 13.18 2.03
N ALA A 156 -3.22 11.97 2.09
CA ALA A 156 -4.55 11.72 2.64
C ALA A 156 -4.47 11.29 4.11
N ALA A 157 -4.58 12.25 5.03
CA ALA A 157 -4.61 11.99 6.48
C ALA A 157 -5.77 11.03 6.90
N GLY A 158 -6.85 11.01 6.11
CA GLY A 158 -8.02 10.15 6.30
C GLY A 158 -7.85 8.68 5.92
N LEU A 159 -6.69 8.25 5.41
CA LEU A 159 -6.46 6.83 5.11
C LEU A 159 -6.41 5.99 6.39
N THR A 160 -7.26 4.98 6.49
CA THR A 160 -7.38 4.10 7.66
C THR A 160 -6.87 2.69 7.39
N THR A 161 -7.16 2.12 6.24
CA THR A 161 -6.81 0.72 5.93
C THR A 161 -6.11 0.63 4.58
N LEU A 162 -5.07 -0.20 4.49
CA LEU A 162 -4.37 -0.53 3.25
C LEU A 162 -4.55 -2.00 2.90
N PHE A 163 -5.06 -2.27 1.70
CA PHE A 163 -5.07 -3.60 1.10
C PHE A 163 -3.96 -3.71 0.05
N LEU A 164 -3.05 -4.66 0.23
CA LEU A 164 -2.00 -4.97 -0.74
C LEU A 164 -2.39 -6.20 -1.55
N THR A 165 -3.02 -5.95 -2.69
CA THR A 165 -3.63 -7.01 -3.51
C THR A 165 -2.66 -7.69 -4.48
N THR A 166 -1.42 -7.21 -4.59
CA THR A 166 -0.39 -7.77 -5.48
C THR A 166 0.99 -7.74 -4.82
N PRO A 167 1.93 -8.61 -5.23
CA PRO A 167 3.27 -8.63 -4.68
C PRO A 167 4.05 -7.35 -5.00
N ILE A 168 4.33 -6.53 -3.99
CA ILE A 168 5.09 -5.29 -4.16
C ILE A 168 6.60 -5.54 -4.05
N LYS A 169 7.35 -5.08 -5.07
CA LYS A 169 8.82 -5.14 -5.09
C LYS A 169 9.50 -3.93 -4.44
N PHE A 170 8.86 -2.76 -4.49
CA PHE A 170 9.44 -1.49 -4.01
C PHE A 170 9.08 -1.23 -2.54
N THR A 171 9.84 -1.83 -1.63
CA THR A 171 9.61 -1.71 -0.17
C THR A 171 9.72 -0.28 0.36
N GLY A 172 10.58 0.57 -0.21
CA GLY A 172 10.70 1.97 0.19
C GLY A 172 9.42 2.78 -0.03
N ARG A 173 8.75 2.58 -1.17
CA ARG A 173 7.47 3.25 -1.47
C ARG A 173 6.35 2.71 -0.61
N LEU A 174 6.32 1.40 -0.37
CA LEU A 174 5.38 0.77 0.55
C LEU A 174 5.50 1.37 1.97
N ARG A 175 6.73 1.58 2.47
CA ARG A 175 6.96 2.25 3.76
C ARG A 175 6.41 3.67 3.79
N GLN A 176 6.61 4.45 2.73
CA GLN A 176 6.06 5.80 2.63
C GLN A 176 4.53 5.80 2.69
N VAL A 177 3.87 4.87 1.99
CA VAL A 177 2.41 4.71 2.03
C VAL A 177 1.94 4.33 3.44
N ILE A 178 2.59 3.35 4.06
CA ILE A 178 2.27 2.94 5.44
C ILE A 178 2.43 4.13 6.39
N GLY A 179 3.56 4.85 6.34
CA GLY A 179 3.79 6.01 7.20
C GLY A 179 2.72 7.10 7.09
N ARG A 180 2.07 7.25 5.93
CA ARG A 180 0.93 8.16 5.75
C ARG A 180 -0.33 7.65 6.44
N ILE A 181 -0.57 6.34 6.40
CA ILE A 181 -1.67 5.70 7.12
C ILE A 181 -1.46 5.81 8.63
N LEU A 182 -0.23 5.82 9.12
CA LEU A 182 0.05 5.88 10.57
C LEU A 182 -0.11 7.26 11.19
N ARG A 183 -0.39 8.29 10.39
CA ARG A 183 -0.64 9.64 10.92
C ARG A 183 -1.86 9.62 11.85
N PRO A 184 -1.75 10.21 13.06
CA PRO A 184 -2.84 10.23 14.02
C PRO A 184 -4.09 10.92 13.48
N ALA A 185 -5.24 10.32 13.76
CA ALA A 185 -6.54 10.96 13.68
C ALA A 185 -7.42 10.38 14.79
N SER A 186 -8.40 11.14 15.28
CA SER A 186 -9.27 10.69 16.38
C SER A 186 -9.95 9.36 16.04
N GLY A 187 -9.91 8.38 16.96
CA GLY A 187 -10.54 7.06 16.79
C GLY A 187 -9.90 6.14 15.73
N LYS A 188 -8.83 6.59 15.06
CA LYS A 188 -8.22 5.85 13.94
C LYS A 188 -7.49 4.60 14.42
N GLN A 189 -7.84 3.47 13.81
CA GLN A 189 -7.13 2.19 13.98
C GLN A 189 -6.54 1.79 12.64
N PRO A 190 -5.26 2.11 12.38
CA PRO A 190 -4.67 1.85 11.08
C PRO A 190 -4.49 0.34 10.86
N LYS A 191 -4.85 -0.14 9.68
CA LYS A 191 -4.69 -1.56 9.31
C LYS A 191 -3.95 -1.71 7.99
N VAL A 192 -3.16 -2.77 7.89
CA VAL A 192 -2.51 -3.19 6.64
C VAL A 192 -2.82 -4.66 6.43
N ILE A 193 -3.60 -4.94 5.40
CA ILE A 193 -3.99 -6.28 4.97
C ILE A 193 -3.15 -6.64 3.74
N ASP A 194 -2.27 -7.62 3.91
CA ASP A 194 -1.30 -8.07 2.91
C ASP A 194 -1.65 -9.47 2.41
N TYR A 195 -2.08 -9.60 1.15
CA TYR A 195 -2.44 -10.90 0.58
C TYR A 195 -1.19 -11.72 0.26
N VAL A 196 -1.18 -12.97 0.73
CA VAL A 196 -0.07 -13.91 0.61
C VAL A 196 -0.51 -15.13 -0.19
N ASP A 197 0.09 -15.26 -1.36
CA ASP A 197 -0.14 -16.37 -2.28
C ASP A 197 0.87 -17.49 -1.98
N GLY A 198 0.67 -18.19 -0.86
CA GLY A 198 1.64 -19.08 -0.23
C GLY A 198 2.02 -20.33 -1.05
N GLN A 199 1.16 -20.75 -1.97
CA GLN A 199 1.37 -21.93 -2.81
C GLN A 199 2.36 -21.68 -3.96
N VAL A 200 2.74 -20.42 -4.22
CA VAL A 200 3.71 -20.05 -5.25
C VAL A 200 4.99 -19.56 -4.60
N GLY A 201 6.08 -20.32 -4.71
CA GLY A 201 7.33 -20.05 -3.99
C GLY A 201 7.89 -18.63 -4.15
N VAL A 202 7.84 -18.07 -5.37
CA VAL A 202 8.29 -16.68 -5.62
C VAL A 202 7.42 -15.63 -4.94
N LEU A 203 6.11 -15.88 -4.81
CA LEU A 203 5.17 -14.97 -4.15
C LEU A 203 5.27 -15.08 -2.63
N LYS A 204 5.45 -16.30 -2.11
CA LYS A 204 5.78 -16.56 -0.71
C LYS A 204 7.06 -15.82 -0.28
N ASN A 205 8.12 -15.86 -1.10
CA ASN A 205 9.34 -15.09 -0.82
C ASN A 205 9.09 -13.58 -0.86
N SER A 206 8.29 -13.08 -1.81
CA SER A 206 7.90 -11.66 -1.84
C SER A 206 7.15 -11.25 -0.57
N ALA A 207 6.21 -12.07 -0.08
CA ALA A 207 5.50 -11.81 1.18
C ALA A 207 6.43 -11.78 2.39
N ARG A 208 7.44 -12.66 2.44
CA ARG A 208 8.47 -12.63 3.49
C ARG A 208 9.26 -11.32 3.49
N ILE A 209 9.66 -10.84 2.32
CA ILE A 209 10.39 -9.56 2.17
C ILE A 209 9.51 -8.38 2.63
N ARG A 210 8.20 -8.40 2.28
CA ARG A 210 7.25 -7.38 2.74
C ARG A 210 7.07 -7.41 4.26
N ARG A 211 6.92 -8.60 4.86
CA ARG A 211 6.84 -8.77 6.32
C ARG A 211 8.04 -8.14 7.04
N GLN A 212 9.26 -8.43 6.57
CA GLN A 212 10.46 -7.80 7.09
C GLN A 212 10.45 -6.28 6.95
N ALA A 213 9.89 -5.75 5.85
CA ALA A 213 9.78 -4.32 5.66
C ALA A 213 8.85 -3.64 6.68
N TYR A 214 7.87 -4.36 7.24
CA TYR A 214 6.98 -3.91 8.32
C TYR A 214 7.61 -4.04 9.71
N GLU A 215 8.40 -5.09 9.92
CA GLU A 215 9.02 -5.40 11.22
C GLU A 215 10.27 -4.56 11.51
N MET A 216 11.03 -4.14 10.49
CA MET A 216 12.24 -3.32 10.64
C MET A 216 12.00 -1.92 11.25
N ASP A 217 10.75 -1.47 11.34
CA ASP A 217 10.40 -0.20 12.03
C ASP A 217 10.06 -0.44 13.52
N ARG A 218 10.21 -1.68 14.03
CA ARG A 218 10.01 -2.07 15.44
C ARG A 218 11.30 -2.17 16.27
N ASP A 219 12.47 -2.22 15.62
CA ASP A 219 13.79 -2.32 16.27
C ASP A 219 14.51 -0.97 16.29
#